data_AF-A0A2V5ZF24-F1
#
_entry.id   AF-A0A2V5ZF24-F1
#
_cell.length_a   1.000
_cell.length_b   1.000
_cell.length_c   1.000
_cell.angle_alpha   90.00
_cell.angle_beta   90.00
_cell.angle_gamma   90.00
#
_symmetry.space_group_name_H-M   'P 1'
#
loop_
_entity.id
_entity.type
_entity.pdbx_description
1 polymer ?
#
loop_
_entity_poly.entity_id
_entity_poly.type
_entity_poly.pdbx_seq_one_letter_code
_entity_poly.pdbx_strand_id
1 'polypeptide(L)'
;MKSFVRPSFWRAYERLDDKTREAARKAYRLFQQDPSHPSLQFKKLGRYEHIWSVRISAQYRAVGERRGDTISWGWVGNHNEFDKLFG
;
A
#
# COMPACT_ATOMS: atom_id res chain seq x y z
N MET A 1 11.27 -7.56 -6.24
CA MET A 1 9.86 -7.75 -5.84
C MET A 1 8.90 -7.54 -6.98
N LYS A 2 8.18 -8.61 -7.32
CA LYS A 2 7.03 -8.57 -8.24
C LYS A 2 5.82 -7.99 -7.50
N SER A 3 5.02 -7.18 -8.19
CA SER A 3 3.80 -6.62 -7.60
C SER A 3 2.64 -6.62 -8.58
N PHE A 4 1.46 -6.92 -8.07
CA PHE A 4 0.20 -6.80 -8.80
C PHE A 4 -0.89 -6.19 -7.93
N VAL A 5 -1.92 -5.66 -8.57
CA VAL A 5 -3.04 -4.96 -7.95
C VAL A 5 -4.31 -5.77 -8.16
N ARG A 6 -5.03 -6.06 -7.07
CA ARG A 6 -6.31 -6.78 -7.11
C ARG A 6 -7.44 -5.82 -7.50
N PRO A 7 -8.58 -6.33 -8.01
CA PRO A 7 -9.75 -5.49 -8.30
C PRO A 7 -10.23 -4.65 -7.11
N SER A 8 -10.09 -5.16 -5.87
CA SER A 8 -10.42 -4.41 -4.66
C SER A 8 -9.57 -3.15 -4.46
N PHE A 9 -8.30 -3.19 -4.87
CA PHE A 9 -7.42 -2.04 -4.83
C PHE A 9 -7.92 -0.95 -5.77
N TRP A 10 -8.25 -1.30 -7.02
CA TRP A 10 -8.74 -0.35 -8.01
C TRP A 10 -10.03 0.33 -7.57
N ARG A 11 -11.00 -0.42 -7.03
CA ARG A 11 -12.24 0.16 -6.48
C ARG A 11 -11.99 1.15 -5.35
N ALA A 12 -10.96 0.93 -4.54
CA ALA A 12 -10.57 1.86 -3.49
C ALA A 12 -9.84 3.08 -4.06
N TYR A 13 -8.91 2.85 -4.99
CA TYR A 13 -8.13 3.87 -5.69
C TYR A 13 -9.00 4.86 -6.48
N GLU A 14 -10.05 4.36 -7.13
CA GLU A 14 -11.02 5.17 -7.89
C GLU A 14 -11.83 6.12 -7.00
N ARG A 15 -11.89 5.89 -5.69
CA ARG A 15 -12.58 6.80 -4.74
C ARG A 15 -11.67 7.90 -4.20
N LEU A 16 -10.36 7.82 -4.46
CA LEU A 16 -9.39 8.82 -4.01
C LEU A 16 -9.49 10.08 -4.86
N ASP A 17 -9.20 11.22 -4.26
CA ASP A 17 -9.00 12.47 -4.97
C ASP A 17 -7.72 12.41 -5.83
N ASP A 18 -7.63 13.30 -6.83
CA ASP A 18 -6.54 13.26 -7.81
C ASP A 18 -5.15 13.46 -7.19
N LYS A 19 -5.03 14.30 -6.16
CA LYS A 19 -3.76 14.52 -5.46
C LYS A 19 -3.31 13.25 -4.74
N THR A 20 -4.23 12.52 -4.12
CA THR A 20 -3.92 11.24 -3.48
C THR A 20 -3.59 10.16 -4.50
N ARG A 21 -4.31 10.11 -5.64
CA ARG A 21 -4.00 9.20 -6.75
C ARG A 21 -2.59 9.42 -7.31
N GLU A 22 -2.15 10.66 -7.44
CA GLU A 22 -0.79 11.00 -7.84
C GLU A 22 0.25 10.58 -6.81
N ALA A 23 0.00 10.83 -5.52
CA ALA A 23 0.89 10.38 -4.44
C ALA A 23 1.04 8.86 -4.46
N ALA A 24 -0.04 8.12 -4.65
CA ALA A 24 -0.03 6.67 -4.77
C ALA A 24 0.80 6.20 -5.99
N ARG A 25 0.67 6.86 -7.15
CA ARG A 25 1.51 6.58 -8.33
C ARG A 25 3.00 6.84 -8.05
N LYS A 26 3.33 7.94 -7.39
CA LYS A 26 4.72 8.27 -7.01
C LYS A 26 5.29 7.23 -6.05
N ALA A 27 4.55 6.86 -5.01
CA ALA A 27 4.93 5.82 -4.07
C ALA A 27 5.12 4.46 -4.77
N TYR A 28 4.24 4.10 -5.72
CA TYR A 28 4.38 2.86 -6.48
C TYR A 28 5.63 2.86 -7.36
N ARG A 29 5.94 3.96 -8.07
CA ARG A 29 7.19 4.06 -8.86
C ARG A 29 8.43 3.93 -7.97
N LEU A 30 8.43 4.60 -6.82
CA LEU A 30 9.52 4.48 -5.84
C LEU A 30 9.64 3.05 -5.33
N PHE A 31 8.53 2.39 -5.02
CA PHE A 31 8.51 1.00 -4.61
C PHE A 31 9.06 0.05 -5.67
N GLN A 32 8.79 0.29 -6.95
CA GLN A 32 9.35 -0.53 -8.05
C GLN A 32 10.86 -0.38 -8.17
N GLN A 33 11.40 0.80 -7.84
CA GLN A 33 12.83 1.10 -7.91
C GLN A 33 13.58 0.63 -6.65
N ASP A 34 13.06 0.97 -5.48
CA ASP A 34 13.62 0.66 -4.18
C ASP A 34 12.49 0.41 -3.16
N PRO A 35 12.06 -0.85 -2.99
CA PRO A 35 11.08 -1.22 -1.96
C PRO A 35 11.57 -0.96 -0.52
N SER A 36 12.88 -0.84 -0.30
CA SER A 36 13.48 -0.60 1.02
C SER A 36 13.57 0.89 1.37
N HIS A 37 13.18 1.78 0.45
CA HIS A 37 13.30 3.21 0.65
C HIS A 37 12.56 3.66 1.93
N PRO A 38 13.24 4.37 2.87
CA PRO A 38 12.68 4.66 4.19
C PRO A 38 11.34 5.42 4.18
N SER A 39 11.11 6.28 3.17
CA SER A 39 9.85 7.04 3.04
C SER A 39 8.62 6.14 2.81
N LEU A 40 8.82 4.97 2.19
CA LEU A 40 7.76 3.99 1.95
C LEU A 40 7.33 3.31 3.24
N GLN A 41 8.17 3.29 4.28
CA GLN A 41 7.91 2.58 5.54
C GLN A 41 7.35 1.17 5.30
N PHE A 42 7.91 0.47 4.31
CA PHE A 42 7.40 -0.82 3.86
C PHE A 42 7.64 -1.89 4.93
N LYS A 43 6.57 -2.35 5.59
CA LYS A 43 6.69 -3.21 6.76
C LYS A 43 5.56 -4.22 6.89
N LYS A 44 5.87 -5.35 7.53
CA LYS A 44 4.89 -6.36 7.94
C LYS A 44 4.02 -5.82 9.08
N LEU A 45 2.73 -6.11 9.03
CA LEU A 45 1.80 -5.79 10.11
C LEU A 45 1.83 -6.90 11.16
N GLY A 46 2.12 -6.56 12.42
CA GLY A 46 2.46 -7.54 13.46
C GLY A 46 1.39 -8.60 13.73
N ARG A 47 0.11 -8.26 13.58
CA ARG A 47 -1.03 -9.18 13.81
C ARG A 47 -1.29 -10.16 12.66
N TYR A 48 -0.61 -9.99 11.53
CA TYR A 48 -0.91 -10.73 10.30
C TYR A 48 0.35 -11.40 9.75
N GLU A 49 0.22 -12.63 9.28
CA GLU A 49 1.37 -13.42 8.83
C GLU A 49 1.99 -12.89 7.53
N HIS A 50 1.16 -12.47 6.58
CA HIS A 50 1.58 -12.09 5.23
C HIS A 50 1.11 -10.70 4.82
N ILE A 51 0.56 -9.90 5.73
CA ILE A 51 0.05 -8.57 5.39
C ILE A 51 1.12 -7.52 5.62
N TRP A 52 1.34 -6.69 4.60
CA TRP A 52 2.32 -5.63 4.58
C TRP A 52 1.66 -4.31 4.23
N SER A 53 2.17 -3.22 4.78
CA SER A 53 1.74 -1.87 4.44
C SER A 53 2.86 -1.06 3.82
N VAL A 54 2.46 -0.12 2.96
CA VAL A 54 3.33 0.91 2.41
C VAL A 54 2.70 2.28 2.62
N ARG A 55 3.56 3.26 2.92
CA ARG A 55 3.20 4.66 3.09
C ARG A 55 3.10 5.36 1.75
N ILE A 56 1.93 5.95 1.50
CA ILE A 56 1.70 6.80 0.32
C ILE A 56 1.93 8.27 0.68
N SER A 57 1.43 8.69 1.84
CA SER A 57 1.58 10.05 2.38
C SER A 57 1.51 10.01 3.90
N ALA A 58 1.43 11.15 4.59
CA ALA A 58 1.12 11.13 6.02
C ALA A 58 -0.23 10.44 6.30
N GLN A 59 -1.24 10.76 5.49
CA GLN A 59 -2.64 10.39 5.73
C GLN A 59 -3.08 9.11 5.01
N TYR A 60 -2.30 8.56 4.08
CA TYR A 60 -2.72 7.42 3.26
C TYR A 60 -1.74 6.25 3.29
N ARG A 61 -2.28 5.04 3.23
CA ARG A 61 -1.54 3.76 3.16
C ARG A 61 -2.10 2.87 2.06
N ALA A 62 -1.26 1.99 1.52
CA ALA A 62 -1.69 0.84 0.76
C ALA A 62 -1.30 -0.44 1.50
N VAL A 63 -2.11 -1.48 1.34
CA VAL A 63 -1.94 -2.78 2.00
C VAL A 63 -1.95 -3.89 0.97
N GLY A 64 -1.01 -4.82 1.12
CA GLY A 64 -0.86 -5.96 0.24
C GLY A 64 -0.47 -7.21 1.00
N GLU A 65 -0.82 -8.35 0.42
CA GLU A 65 -0.37 -9.66 0.88
C GLU A 65 0.94 -10.01 0.19
N ARG A 66 1.99 -10.28 0.97
CA ARG A 66 3.31 -10.66 0.46
C ARG A 66 3.59 -12.13 0.70
N ARG A 67 3.93 -12.85 -0.38
CA ARG A 67 4.43 -14.23 -0.35
C ARG A 67 5.76 -14.28 -1.10
N GLY A 68 6.84 -14.55 -0.38
CA GLY A 68 8.21 -14.50 -0.93
C GLY A 68 8.56 -13.11 -1.50
N ASP A 69 8.98 -13.08 -2.77
CA ASP A 69 9.30 -11.85 -3.51
C ASP A 69 8.09 -11.26 -4.26
N THR A 70 6.88 -11.68 -3.94
CA THR A 70 5.67 -11.20 -4.62
C THR A 70 4.71 -10.53 -3.65
N ILE A 71 4.20 -9.36 -4.02
CA ILE A 71 3.14 -8.66 -3.27
C ILE A 71 1.88 -8.46 -4.12
N SER A 72 0.74 -8.71 -3.50
CA SER A 72 -0.59 -8.51 -4.06
C SER A 72 -1.29 -7.36 -3.33
N TRP A 73 -1.34 -6.18 -3.93
CA TRP A 73 -2.01 -5.01 -3.36
C TRP A 73 -3.52 -5.18 -3.40
N GLY A 74 -4.16 -5.12 -2.23
CA GLY A 74 -5.59 -5.36 -2.07
C GLY A 74 -6.38 -4.13 -1.65
N TRP A 75 -5.72 -3.13 -1.08
CA TRP A 75 -6.38 -2.00 -0.45
C TRP A 75 -5.51 -0.73 -0.50
N VAL A 76 -6.16 0.42 -0.60
CA VAL A 76 -5.57 1.76 -0.44
C VAL A 76 -6.62 2.66 0.22
N GLY A 77 -6.22 3.48 1.18
CA GLY A 77 -7.15 4.35 1.90
C GLY A 77 -6.46 5.18 2.96
N ASN A 78 -7.26 5.92 3.73
CA ASN A 78 -6.73 6.83 4.73
C ASN A 78 -6.28 6.10 6.00
N HIS A 79 -5.51 6.78 6.85
CA HIS A 79 -4.93 6.22 8.06
C HIS A 79 -5.99 5.77 9.08
N ASN A 80 -7.11 6.49 9.20
CA ASN A 80 -8.18 6.13 10.12
C ASN A 80 -8.87 4.82 9.70
N GLU A 81 -9.11 4.64 8.40
CA GLU A 81 -9.63 3.38 7.85
C GLU A 81 -8.60 2.25 7.98
N PHE A 82 -7.33 2.55 7.74
CA PHE A 82 -6.23 1.60 7.92
C PHE A 82 -6.18 1.07 9.36
N ASP A 83 -6.26 1.94 10.36
CA ASP A 83 -6.21 1.54 11.76
C ASP A 83 -7.43 0.71 12.16
N LYS A 84 -8.62 1.04 11.64
CA LYS A 84 -9.84 0.23 11.88
C LYS A 84 -9.75 -1.16 11.29
N LEU A 85 -9.14 -1.30 10.10
CA LEU A 85 -9.08 -2.56 9.36
C LEU A 85 -7.87 -3.43 9.72
N PHE A 86 -6.77 -2.82 10.15
CA PHE A 86 -5.46 -3.48 10.30
C PHE A 86 -4.71 -3.14 11.60
N GLY A 87 -5.29 -2.33 12.48
CA GLY A 87 -4.73 -2.00 13.82
C GLY A 87 -4.98 -3.05 14.88
#